data_AF-A0A2S6RA85-F1
#
_entry.id   AF-A0A2S6RA85-F1
#
_cell.length_a   1.000
_cell.length_b   1.000
_cell.length_c   1.000
_cell.angle_alpha   90.00
_cell.angle_beta   90.00
_cell.angle_gamma   90.00
#
_symmetry.space_group_name_H-M   'P 1'
#
loop_
_entity.id
_entity.type
_entity.pdbx_description
1 polymer ?
#
loop_
_entity_poly.entity_id
_entity_poly.type
_entity_poly.pdbx_seq_one_letter_code
_entity_poly.pdbx_strand_id
1 'polypeptide(L)' 'MRVDFFDFTLPPERIAARPVSPRDSARLLQVAGDDLHDRTVRDLPALLNPGDVLVLNDTR' A
#
# COMPACT_ATOMS: atom_id res chain seq x y z
N MET A 1 -13.97 1.83 -22.22
CA MET A 1 -13.69 2.36 -20.87
C MET A 1 -13.19 3.78 -21.01
N ARG A 2 -13.67 4.74 -20.21
CA ARG A 2 -13.16 6.12 -20.17
C ARG A 2 -12.00 6.16 -19.18
N VAL A 3 -10.77 6.22 -19.69
CA VAL A 3 -9.53 6.08 -18.90
C VAL A 3 -9.13 7.35 -18.18
N ASP A 4 -9.61 8.49 -18.67
CA ASP A 4 -9.43 9.84 -18.14
C ASP A 4 -9.99 10.01 -16.71
N PHE A 5 -10.99 9.22 -16.32
CA PHE A 5 -11.52 9.23 -14.95
C PHE A 5 -10.53 8.72 -13.89
N PHE A 6 -9.41 8.13 -14.31
CA PHE A 6 -8.39 7.58 -13.41
C PHE A 6 -7.07 8.38 -13.45
N ASP A 7 -7.06 9.52 -14.13
CA ASP A 7 -5.86 10.35 -14.25
C ASP A 7 -5.59 11.15 -12.97
N PHE A 8 -4.32 11.30 -12.61
CA PHE A 8 -3.89 12.09 -11.45
C PHE A 8 -2.47 12.61 -11.65
N THR A 9 -2.16 13.76 -11.03
CA THR A 9 -0.81 14.31 -11.06
C THR A 9 0.13 13.46 -10.20
N LEU A 10 1.06 12.75 -10.84
CA LEU A 10 2.13 12.01 -10.19
C LEU A 10 3.49 12.65 -10.48
N PRO A 11 4.08 13.40 -9.52
CA PRO A 11 5.44 13.90 -9.67
C PRO A 11 6.43 12.74 -9.86
N PRO A 12 7.31 12.78 -10.88
CA PRO A 12 8.23 11.67 -11.20
C PRO A 12 9.10 11.22 -10.03
N GLU A 13 9.51 12.15 -9.16
CA GLU A 13 10.34 11.90 -7.98
C GLU A 13 9.62 11.06 -6.90
N ARG A 14 8.30 10.94 -6.96
CA ARG A 14 7.50 10.07 -6.06
C ARG A 14 7.44 8.63 -6.54
N ILE A 15 7.99 8.31 -7.72
CA ILE A 15 8.13 6.94 -8.20
C ILE A 15 9.43 6.37 -7.63
N ALA A 16 9.30 5.41 -6.71
CA ALA A 16 10.45 4.80 -6.06
C ALA A 16 11.33 4.05 -7.09
N ALA A 17 12.58 4.50 -7.26
CA ALA A 17 13.55 3.84 -8.13
C ALA A 17 14.16 2.58 -7.51
N ARG A 18 14.09 2.44 -6.18
CA ARG A 18 14.60 1.30 -5.40
C ARG A 18 13.71 1.07 -4.18
N PRO A 19 13.62 -0.16 -3.68
CA PRO A 19 12.91 -0.42 -2.43
C PRO A 19 13.64 0.23 -1.25
N VAL A 20 12.89 0.59 -0.22
CA VAL A 20 13.45 0.97 1.08
C VAL A 20 14.01 -0.27 1.80
N SER A 21 15.02 -0.08 2.65
CA SER A 21 15.60 -1.12 3.50
C SER A 21 15.58 -0.67 4.97
N PRO A 22 14.99 -1.45 5.90
CA PRO A 22 14.35 -2.75 5.71
C PRO A 22 13.02 -2.66 4.95
N ARG A 23 12.60 -3.73 4.25
CA ARG A 23 11.44 -3.74 3.34
C ARG A 23 10.11 -3.37 4.02
N ASP A 24 9.95 -3.76 5.28
CA ASP A 24 8.75 -3.50 6.09
C ASP A 24 8.65 -2.05 6.61
N SER A 25 9.69 -1.22 6.40
CA SER A 25 9.68 0.22 6.69
C SER A 25 8.97 1.06 5.62
N ALA A 26 8.52 0.43 4.52
CA ALA A 26 7.72 1.12 3.51
C ALA A 26 6.43 1.67 4.12
N ARG A 27 5.98 2.83 3.62
CA ARG A 27 4.70 3.42 4.03
C ARG A 27 3.53 2.52 3.59
N LEU A 28 2.53 2.44 4.46
CA LEU A 28 1.25 1.80 4.23
C LEU A 28 0.17 2.86 4.46
N LEU A 29 -0.64 3.15 3.44
CA LEU A 29 -1.81 4.01 3.60
C LEU A 29 -3.03 3.11 3.89
N GLN A 30 -3.57 3.19 5.10
CA GLN A 30 -4.84 2.56 5.44
C GLN A 30 -5.97 3.50 5.03
N VAL A 31 -6.85 3.02 4.16
CA VAL A 31 -8.10 3.71 3.78
C VAL A 31 -9.25 3.05 4.53
N ALA A 32 -9.86 3.75 5.48
CA ALA A 32 -10.91 3.25 6.35
C ALA A 32 -12.20 4.06 6.12
N GLY A 33 -12.91 3.75 5.03
CA GLY A 33 -14.01 4.60 4.57
C GLY A 33 -13.49 5.94 4.07
N ASP A 34 -13.92 7.03 4.70
CA ASP A 34 -13.44 8.39 4.40
C ASP A 34 -12.15 8.76 5.17
N ASP A 35 -11.75 7.95 6.15
CA ASP A 35 -10.56 8.20 6.96
C ASP A 35 -9.30 7.64 6.30
N LEU A 36 -8.22 8.41 6.40
CA LEU A 36 -6.89 8.04 5.92
C LEU A 36 -5.91 7.97 7.10
N HIS A 37 -5.20 6.85 7.22
CA HIS A 37 -4.16 6.68 8.24
C HIS A 37 -2.82 6.33 7.61
N ASP A 38 -1.81 7.15 7.89
CA ASP A 38 -0.42 6.86 7.57
C ASP A 38 0.15 5.83 8.56
N ARG A 39 0.67 4.74 8.01
CA ARG A 39 1.31 3.63 8.75
C ARG A 39 2.56 3.15 8.02
N THR A 40 3.18 2.11 8.54
CA THR A 40 4.21 1.31 7.88
C THR A 40 3.72 -0.11 7.59
N VAL A 41 4.35 -0.80 6.65
CA VAL A 41 4.02 -2.21 6.34
C VAL A 41 4.19 -3.11 7.58
N ARG A 42 5.12 -2.77 8.49
CA ARG A 42 5.27 -3.45 9.77
C ARG A 42 4.02 -3.40 10.66
N ASP A 43 3.16 -2.39 10.49
CA ASP A 43 1.93 -2.25 11.27
C ASP A 43 0.78 -3.14 10.74
N LEU A 44 0.93 -3.75 9.55
CA LEU A 44 -0.10 -4.56 8.92
C LEU A 44 -0.69 -5.65 9.83
N PRO A 45 0.09 -6.42 10.61
CA PRO A 45 -0.47 -7.44 11.49
C PRO A 45 -1.44 -6.89 12.54
N ALA A 46 -1.27 -5.63 12.98
CA ALA A 46 -2.16 -4.99 13.94
C ALA A 46 -3.51 -4.56 13.33
N LEU A 47 -3.64 -4.61 12.01
CA LEU A 47 -4.88 -4.29 11.28
C LEU A 47 -5.74 -5.53 10.99
N LEU A 48 -5.19 -6.73 11.22
CA LEU A 48 -5.85 -8.00 10.94
C LEU A 48 -6.46 -8.57 12.22
N ASN A 49 -7.55 -9.30 12.06
CA ASN A 49 -8.19 -10.06 13.13
C ASN A 49 -7.82 -11.54 13.04
N PRO A 50 -7.85 -12.27 14.17
CA PRO A 50 -7.76 -13.73 14.15
C PRO A 50 -8.83 -14.33 13.22
N GLY A 51 -8.39 -15.16 12.28
CA GLY A 51 -9.25 -15.78 11.27
C GLY A 51 -9.19 -15.12 9.89
N ASP A 52 -8.57 -13.95 9.76
CA ASP A 52 -8.34 -13.32 8.46
C ASP A 52 -7.38 -14.16 7.59
N VAL A 53 -7.61 -14.18 6.28
CA VAL A 53 -6.81 -14.93 5.31
C VAL A 53 -6.04 -13.98 4.41
N LEU A 54 -4.71 -14.05 4.46
CA LEU A 54 -3.85 -13.30 3.54
C LEU A 54 -3.53 -14.17 2.32
N VAL A 55 -4.09 -13.82 1.17
CA VAL A 55 -3.82 -14.49 -0.10
C VAL A 55 -2.60 -13.83 -0.76
N LEU A 56 -1.51 -14.59 -0.88
CA LEU A 56 -0.28 -14.14 -1.52
C LEU A 56 -0.23 -14.69 -2.95
N ASN A 57 0.16 -13.84 -3.89
CA ASN A 57 0.47 -14.27 -5.24
C ASN A 57 1.95 -14.68 -5.31
N ASP A 58 2.21 -15.96 -5.57
CA ASP A 58 3.54 -16.52 -5.78
C ASP A 58 3.73 -16.86 -7.26
N THR A 59 4.23 -15.89 -8.04
CA THR A 59 4.56 -16.05 -9.46
C THR A 59 6.01 -16.42 -9.62
N ARG A 60 6.30 -17.50 -10.37
CA ARG A 60 7.64 -17.85 -10.84
C ARG A 60 8.04 -17.06 -12.07
#